data_AF-A0A7Y1U5Q0-F1
#
_entry.id   AF-A0A7Y1U5Q0-F1
#
_cell.length_a   1.000
_cell.length_b   1.000
_cell.length_c   1.000
_cell.angle_alpha   90.00
_cell.angle_beta   90.00
_cell.angle_gamma   90.00
#
_symmetry.space_group_name_H-M   'P 1'
#
loop_
_entity.id
_entity.type
_entity.pdbx_description
1 polymer ?
#
loop_
_entity_poly.entity_id
_entity_poly.type
_entity_poly.pdbx_seq_one_letter_code
_entity_poly.pdbx_strand_id
1 'polypeptide(L)' 'FCYFHIKKNELPYLAFTQGKRIDHPALVMGERKQIAVLHFDPEDDFTIKTLDEILVMAKAVHFESK' A
#
# COMPACT_ATOMS: atom_id res chain seq x y z
N PHE A 1 2.61 -9.91 -2.79
CA PHE A 1 1.34 -9.17 -2.66
C PHE A 1 1.61 -7.72 -2.23
N CYS A 2 2.54 -7.47 -1.30
CA CYS A 2 3.08 -6.13 -1.04
C CYS A 2 4.60 -6.16 -0.80
N TYR A 3 5.28 -5.01 -0.91
CA TYR A 3 6.68 -4.81 -0.52
C TYR A 3 6.91 -3.39 -0.01
N PHE A 4 7.85 -3.24 0.92
CA PHE A 4 8.25 -1.94 1.48
C PHE A 4 9.52 -1.45 0.77
N HIS A 5 9.57 -0.15 0.46
CA HIS A 5 10.69 0.47 -0.22
C HIS A 5 11.03 1.83 0.37
N ILE A 6 12.33 2.09 0.46
CA ILE A 6 12.90 3.37 0.86
C ILE A 6 13.87 3.79 -0.24
N LYS A 7 13.72 5.01 -0.75
CA LYS A 7 14.62 5.61 -1.72
C LYS A 7 15.10 6.96 -1.20
N LYS A 8 16.38 7.28 -1.45
CA LYS A 8 16.95 8.56 -1.05
C LYS A 8 16.19 9.70 -1.74
N ASN A 9 15.76 10.69 -0.96
CA ASN A 9 14.97 11.87 -1.37
C ASN A 9 13.52 11.58 -1.78
N GLU A 10 12.96 10.42 -1.43
CA GLU A 10 11.53 10.11 -1.60
C GLU A 10 10.95 9.60 -0.28
N LEU A 11 9.64 9.79 -0.08
CA LEU A 11 8.96 9.23 1.08
C LEU A 11 8.99 7.70 1.00
N PRO A 12 9.31 7.01 2.12
CA PRO A 12 9.13 5.57 2.22
C PRO A 12 7.72 5.16 1.83
N TYR A 13 7.59 3.98 1.25
CA TYR A 13 6.27 3.51 0.85
C TYR A 13 6.12 1.99 0.88
N LEU A 14 4.88 1.56 1.05
CA LEU A 14 4.45 0.17 0.91
C LEU A 14 3.63 0.06 -0.37
N ALA A 15 4.11 -0.72 -1.32
CA ALA A 15 3.44 -0.94 -2.59
C ALA A 15 2.68 -2.26 -2.59
N PHE A 16 1.47 -2.23 -3.14
CA PHE A 16 0.55 -3.35 -3.20
C PHE A 16 0.24 -3.72 -4.65
N THR A 17 0.32 -5.00 -4.97
CA THR A 17 -0.14 -5.54 -6.25
C THR A 17 -1.66 -5.64 -6.29
N GLN A 18 -2.26 -5.48 -7.47
CA GLN A 18 -3.71 -5.43 -7.67
C GLN A 18 -4.36 -4.24 -6.94
N GLY A 19 -3.65 -3.12 -6.82
CA GLY A 19 -4.09 -1.93 -6.08
C GLY A 19 -5.46 -1.39 -6.48
N LYS A 20 -5.87 -1.55 -7.74
CA LYS A 20 -7.21 -1.18 -8.23
C LYS A 20 -8.37 -1.92 -7.56
N ARG A 21 -8.09 -3.05 -6.91
CA ARG A 21 -9.07 -3.87 -6.19
C ARG A 21 -9.05 -3.61 -4.68
N ILE A 22 -8.18 -2.71 -4.22
CA ILE A 22 -8.07 -2.35 -2.81
C ILE A 22 -8.63 -0.93 -2.68
N ASP A 23 -9.87 -0.83 -2.23
CA ASP A 23 -10.55 0.45 -2.06
C ASP A 23 -10.24 1.03 -0.67
N HIS A 24 -9.24 1.92 -0.62
CA HIS A 24 -8.85 2.58 0.62
C HIS A 24 -8.31 4.00 0.35
N PRO A 25 -8.78 5.03 1.08
CA PRO A 25 -8.44 6.43 0.80
C PRO A 25 -6.95 6.76 0.99
N ALA A 26 -6.25 6.04 1.87
CA ALA A 26 -4.80 6.24 2.08
C ALA A 26 -3.93 5.62 0.97
N LEU A 27 -4.52 4.86 0.04
CA LEU A 27 -3.79 4.27 -1.08
C LEU A 27 -3.82 5.18 -2.30
N VAL A 28 -2.64 5.42 -2.87
CA VAL A 28 -2.47 6.24 -4.06
C VAL A 28 -2.17 5.34 -5.25
N MET A 29 -2.95 5.49 -6.32
CA MET A 29 -2.67 4.83 -7.60
C MET A 29 -1.59 5.61 -8.36
N GLY A 30 -0.48 4.95 -8.65
CA GLY A 30 0.57 5.51 -9.50
C GLY A 30 0.31 5.28 -10.99
N GLU A 31 1.32 5.56 -11.83
CA GLU A 31 1.24 5.33 -13.28
C GLU A 31 1.07 3.85 -13.66
N ARG A 32 1.53 2.94 -12.78
CA ARG A 32 1.39 1.50 -12.96
C ARG A 32 -0.05 1.09 -12.64
N LYS A 33 -0.77 0.65 -13.67
CA LYS A 33 -2.19 0.25 -13.61
C LYS A 33 -2.58 -0.76 -12.52
N GLN A 34 -1.65 -1.50 -11.92
CA GLN A 34 -1.94 -2.55 -10.94
C GLN A 34 -1.30 -2.27 -9.57
N ILE A 35 -0.63 -1.13 -9.39
CA ILE A 35 0.08 -0.81 -8.15
C ILE A 35 -0.61 0.35 -7.43
N ALA A 36 -1.00 0.09 -6.18
CA ALA A 36 -1.36 1.11 -5.22
C ALA A 36 -0.24 1.26 -4.20
N VAL A 37 -0.04 2.46 -3.69
CA VAL A 37 1.07 2.80 -2.80
C VAL A 37 0.54 3.53 -1.56
N LEU A 38 0.96 3.08 -0.39
CA LEU A 38 0.81 3.78 0.88
C LEU A 38 2.14 4.46 1.20
N HIS A 39 2.15 5.78 1.28
CA HIS A 39 3.34 6.54 1.68
C HIS A 39 3.40 6.69 3.20
N PHE A 40 4.61 6.75 3.73
CA PHE A 40 4.87 7.01 5.14
C PHE A 40 5.66 8.30 5.25
N ASP A 41 5.24 9.17 6.16
CA ASP A 41 6.08 10.26 6.63
C ASP A 41 7.05 9.70 7.67
N PRO A 42 8.37 9.78 7.47
CA PRO A 42 9.33 9.31 8.45
C PRO A 42 9.42 10.18 9.71
N GLU A 43 8.85 11.39 9.70
CA GLU A 43 8.85 12.32 10.83
C GLU A 43 7.56 12.25 11.66
N ASP A 44 6.58 11.44 11.24
CA ASP A 44 5.29 11.27 11.92
C ASP A 44 5.00 9.81 12.29
N ASP A 45 4.25 9.62 13.37
CA ASP A 45 3.85 8.29 13.81
C ASP A 45 2.79 7.72 12.88
N PHE A 46 3.06 6.56 12.29
CA PHE A 46 2.09 5.91 11.43
C PHE A 46 1.00 5.20 12.23
N THR A 47 -0.26 5.43 11.87
CA THR A 47 -1.40 4.77 12.51
C THR A 47 -1.47 3.28 12.14
N ILE A 48 -1.11 2.38 13.06
CA ILE A 48 -1.10 0.91 12.84
C ILE A 48 -2.45 0.39 12.33
N LYS A 49 -3.57 0.94 12.83
CA LYS A 49 -4.91 0.57 12.40
C LYS A 49 -5.09 0.70 10.89
N THR A 50 -4.60 1.78 10.29
CA THR A 50 -4.65 2.02 8.84
C THR A 50 -3.85 0.96 8.08
N LEU A 51 -2.68 0.57 8.59
CA LEU A 51 -1.86 -0.47 7.97
C LEU A 51 -2.57 -1.83 8.02
N ASP A 52 -3.16 -2.17 9.17
CA ASP A 52 -3.87 -3.43 9.35
C ASP A 52 -5.09 -3.55 8.42
N GLU A 53 -5.91 -2.49 8.31
CA GLU A 53 -7.05 -2.43 7.40
C GLU A 53 -6.61 -2.69 5.95
N ILE A 54 -5.56 -2.01 5.50
CA ILE A 54 -5.01 -2.18 4.15
C ILE A 54 -4.46 -3.59 3.94
N LEU A 55 -3.71 -4.14 4.91
CA LEU A 55 -3.14 -5.48 4.81
C LEU A 55 -4.19 -6.57 4.74
N VAL A 56 -5.30 -6.44 5.47
CA VAL A 56 -6.44 -7.37 5.42
C VAL A 56 -7.06 -7.37 4.02
N MET A 57 -7.37 -6.19 3.47
CA MET A 57 -7.93 -6.08 2.12
C MET A 57 -6.97 -6.61 1.05
N ALA A 58 -5.68 -6.26 1.14
CA ALA A 58 -4.66 -6.74 0.21
C ALA A 58 -4.51 -8.26 0.22
N LYS A 59 -4.60 -8.89 1.41
CA LYS A 59 -4.59 -10.35 1.54
C LYS A 59 -5.81 -10.98 0.87
N ALA A 60 -7.02 -10.47 1.14
CA ALA A 60 -8.25 -10.98 0.52
C ALA A 60 -8.13 -10.99 -1.01
N VAL A 61 -7.75 -9.85 -1.60
CA VAL A 61 -7.53 -9.69 -3.05
C VAL A 61 -6.44 -10.63 -3.58
N HIS A 62 -5.38 -10.89 -2.81
CA HIS A 62 -4.31 -11.78 -3.25
C HIS A 62 -4.75 -13.25 -3.28
N PHE A 63 -5.52 -13.70 -2.28
CA PHE A 63 -5.97 -15.09 -2.18
C PHE A 63 -7.12 -15.41 -3.14
N GLU A 64 -7.98 -14.43 -3.47
CA GLU A 64 -9.02 -14.60 -4.51
C GLU A 64 -8.46 -14.78 -5.93
N SER A 65 -7.23 -14.33 -6.17
CA SER A 65 -6.57 -14.41 -7.49
C SER A 65 -5.74 -15.67 -7.69
N LYS A 66 -5.72 -16.59 -6.72
CA LYS A 66 -5.06 -17.89 -6.80
C LYS A 66 -6.09 -19.00 -6.99
#